data_AF-A0A925ABS8-F1
#
_entry.id   AF-A0A925ABS8-F1
#
_cell.length_a   1.000
_cell.length_b   1.000
_cell.length_c   1.000
_cell.angle_alpha   90.00
_cell.angle_beta   90.00
_cell.angle_gamma   90.00
#
_symmetry.space_group_name_H-M   'P 1'
#
loop_
_entity.id
_entity.type
_entity.pdbx_description
1 polymer ?
#
loop_
_entity_poly.entity_id
_entity_poly.type
_entity_poly.pdbx_seq_one_letter_code
_entity_poly.pdbx_strand_id
1 'polypeptide(L)'
;MPIVMMRDGQRQRLEVTTPAGPATMIMNTQTGENYVITNAGGQLIVMRMTADQFKDPAQEWSAELAANARRTGSCSAAGENGSEWTREEGGETHVVCITDDGIILRSAVADSVSWETISVQRGPQSADLFALPAGAQVMDLGDMGSAMQQALERAQAEGGQ
;
A
#
# COMPACT_ATOMS: atom_id res chain seq x y z
N MET A 1 -14.48 5.88 -1.21
CA MET A 1 -14.63 5.35 0.16
C MET A 1 -13.45 5.87 0.97
N PRO A 2 -13.63 6.36 2.19
CA PRO A 2 -12.51 6.88 2.98
C PRO A 2 -11.57 5.74 3.40
N ILE A 3 -10.27 5.97 3.27
CA ILE A 3 -9.21 5.10 3.77
C ILE A 3 -8.59 5.82 4.98
N VAL A 4 -8.31 5.08 6.05
CA VAL A 4 -7.54 5.60 7.18
C VAL A 4 -6.13 5.03 7.08
N MET A 5 -5.13 5.92 7.05
CA MET A 5 -3.73 5.53 7.03
C MET A 5 -3.05 5.98 8.33
N MET A 6 -2.33 5.06 8.96
CA MET A 6 -1.45 5.28 10.10
C MET A 6 -0.03 4.94 9.65
N ARG A 7 0.94 5.77 10.02
CA ARG A 7 2.33 5.61 9.60
C ARG A 7 3.26 6.04 10.72
N ASP A 8 4.25 5.18 10.99
CA ASP A 8 5.36 5.46 11.88
C ASP A 8 6.66 4.95 11.23
N GLY A 9 7.40 5.88 10.60
CA GLY A 9 8.57 5.57 9.79
C GLY A 9 8.26 4.64 8.62
N GLN A 10 8.81 3.42 8.67
CA GLN A 10 8.65 2.36 7.67
C GLN A 10 7.46 1.42 7.98
N ARG A 11 6.76 1.64 9.09
CA ARG A 11 5.56 0.89 9.45
C ARG A 11 4.33 1.65 9.00
N GLN A 12 3.41 0.96 8.34
CA GLN A 12 2.16 1.52 7.89
C GLN A 12 1.01 0.58 8.23
N ARG A 13 -0.15 1.17 8.54
CA ARG A 13 -1.42 0.47 8.68
C ARG A 13 -2.46 1.22 7.85
N LEU A 14 -3.15 0.51 6.96
CA LEU A 14 -4.26 1.05 6.19
C LEU A 14 -5.53 0.32 6.58
N GLU A 15 -6.57 1.08 6.90
CA GLU A 15 -7.91 0.54 7.15
C GLU A 15 -8.83 1.00 6.02
N VAL A 16 -9.49 0.04 5.39
CA VAL A 16 -10.39 0.27 4.26
C VAL A 16 -11.66 -0.52 4.45
N THR A 17 -12.80 0.10 4.13
CA THR A 17 -14.06 -0.60 4.00
C THR A 17 -14.27 -0.98 2.54
N THR A 18 -14.35 -2.27 2.25
CA THR A 18 -14.66 -2.80 0.92
C THR A 18 -16.10 -3.35 0.88
N PRO A 19 -16.68 -3.62 -0.31
CA PRO A 19 -17.96 -4.33 -0.40
C PRO A 19 -17.95 -5.71 0.27
N ALA A 20 -16.79 -6.36 0.36
CA ALA A 20 -16.62 -7.65 1.02
C ALA A 20 -16.51 -7.54 2.56
N GLY A 21 -16.33 -6.33 3.09
CA GLY A 21 -16.13 -6.08 4.52
C GLY A 21 -14.94 -5.16 4.82
N PRO A 22 -14.73 -4.80 6.09
CA PRO A 22 -13.55 -4.07 6.52
C PRO A 22 -12.29 -4.93 6.35
N ALA A 23 -11.25 -4.32 5.81
CA ALA A 23 -9.92 -4.90 5.70
C ALA A 23 -8.89 -3.97 6.35
N THR A 24 -7.91 -4.57 6.99
CA THR A 24 -6.73 -3.89 7.53
C THR A 24 -5.51 -4.40 6.81
N MET A 25 -4.66 -3.51 6.34
CA MET A 25 -3.36 -3.83 5.79
C MET A 25 -2.30 -3.34 6.76
N ILE A 26 -1.31 -4.19 7.05
CA ILE A 26 -0.14 -3.83 7.85
C ILE A 26 1.08 -4.05 6.96
N MET A 27 1.90 -3.02 6.81
CA MET A 27 3.10 -3.05 5.98
C MET A 27 4.31 -2.60 6.78
N ASN A 28 5.43 -3.26 6.54
CA ASN A 28 6.72 -2.86 7.04
C ASN A 28 7.73 -2.89 5.89
N THR A 29 8.03 -1.72 5.33
CA THR A 29 8.96 -1.57 4.21
C THR A 29 10.41 -1.83 4.61
N GLN A 30 10.74 -1.86 5.91
CA GLN A 30 12.07 -2.25 6.39
C GLN A 30 12.28 -3.77 6.32
N THR A 31 11.26 -4.55 6.65
CA THR A 31 11.34 -6.03 6.66
C THR A 31 10.77 -6.66 5.38
N GLY A 32 10.03 -5.90 4.58
CA GLY A 32 9.30 -6.39 3.42
C GLY A 32 8.04 -7.18 3.78
N GLU A 33 7.62 -7.14 5.05
CA GLU A 33 6.44 -7.86 5.51
C GLU A 33 5.17 -7.07 5.20
N ASN A 34 4.23 -7.71 4.50
CA ASN A 34 2.93 -7.15 4.18
C ASN A 34 1.84 -8.16 4.54
N TYR A 35 0.86 -7.71 5.33
CA TYR A 35 -0.25 -8.54 5.79
C TYR A 35 -1.58 -7.88 5.45
N VAL A 36 -2.53 -8.67 4.97
CA VAL A 36 -3.94 -8.31 4.86
C VAL A 36 -4.72 -9.08 5.90
N ILE A 37 -5.46 -8.35 6.72
CA ILE A 37 -6.33 -8.86 7.76
C ILE A 37 -7.76 -8.56 7.32
N THR A 38 -8.59 -9.59 7.21
CA THR A 38 -10.01 -9.47 6.87
C THR A 38 -10.84 -10.41 7.73
N ASN A 39 -12.15 -10.22 7.74
CA ASN A 39 -13.09 -11.15 8.35
C ASN A 39 -13.96 -11.79 7.26
N ALA A 40 -13.87 -13.12 7.13
CA ALA A 40 -14.76 -13.86 6.26
C ALA A 40 -15.50 -14.92 7.09
N GLY A 41 -16.83 -14.92 7.03
CA GLY A 41 -17.66 -15.90 7.74
C GLY A 41 -17.51 -15.89 9.26
N GLY A 42 -17.12 -14.76 9.87
CA GLY A 42 -16.88 -14.65 11.31
C GLY A 42 -15.48 -15.08 11.74
N GLN A 43 -14.62 -15.51 10.81
CA GLN A 43 -13.24 -15.89 11.09
C GLN A 43 -12.27 -14.79 10.65
N LEU A 44 -11.31 -14.50 11.51
CA LEU A 44 -10.19 -13.61 11.18
C LEU A 44 -9.25 -14.34 10.24
N ILE A 45 -9.07 -13.77 9.05
CA ILE A 45 -8.13 -14.25 8.05
C ILE A 45 -6.96 -13.27 8.01
N VAL A 46 -5.75 -13.78 8.18
CA VAL A 46 -4.52 -13.01 7.96
C VAL A 46 -3.77 -13.64 6.80
N MET A 47 -3.59 -12.89 5.74
CA MET A 47 -2.87 -13.30 4.55
C MET A 47 -1.57 -12.52 4.47
N ARG A 48 -0.45 -13.22 4.28
CA ARG A 48 0.82 -12.58 3.94
C ARG A 48 0.89 -12.39 2.43
N MET A 49 1.23 -11.18 2.02
CA MET A 49 1.45 -10.81 0.62
C MET A 49 2.94 -10.60 0.38
N THR A 50 3.41 -10.96 -0.81
CA THR A 50 4.72 -10.51 -1.28
C THR A 50 4.63 -9.05 -1.73
N ALA A 51 5.73 -8.31 -1.62
CA ALA A 51 5.77 -6.87 -1.94
C ALA A 51 5.26 -6.55 -3.36
N ASP A 52 5.43 -7.46 -4.32
CA ASP A 52 4.96 -7.29 -5.70
C ASP A 52 3.43 -7.26 -5.85
N GLN A 53 2.69 -7.78 -4.86
CA GLN A 53 1.23 -7.88 -4.92
C GLN A 53 0.51 -6.65 -4.36
N PHE A 54 1.22 -5.76 -3.66
CA PHE A 54 0.64 -4.51 -3.13
C PHE A 54 1.52 -3.33 -3.53
N LYS A 55 1.01 -2.49 -4.44
CA LYS A 55 1.64 -1.22 -4.80
C LYS A 55 1.24 -0.17 -3.76
N ASP A 56 2.13 0.17 -2.84
CA ASP A 56 1.97 1.37 -2.00
C ASP A 56 2.10 2.62 -2.89
N PRO A 57 1.03 3.42 -3.08
CA PRO A 57 1.10 4.63 -3.90
C PRO A 57 2.15 5.61 -3.37
N ALA A 58 2.40 5.65 -2.05
CA ALA A 58 3.46 6.48 -1.48
C ALA A 58 4.86 5.98 -1.84
N GLN A 59 5.03 4.67 -2.00
CA GLN A 59 6.28 4.08 -2.44
C GLN A 59 6.54 4.28 -3.93
N GLU A 60 5.49 4.15 -4.77
CA GLU A 60 5.54 4.45 -6.21
C GLU A 60 6.01 5.87 -6.47
N TRP A 61 5.40 6.85 -5.78
CA TRP A 61 5.87 8.22 -5.88
C TRP A 61 7.26 8.42 -5.25
N SER A 62 7.57 7.89 -4.06
CA SER A 62 8.89 8.16 -3.43
C SER A 62 10.09 7.59 -4.18
N ALA A 63 9.97 6.41 -4.80
CA ALA A 63 11.07 5.82 -5.59
C ALA A 63 11.21 6.46 -6.98
N GLU A 64 10.10 6.84 -7.62
CA GLU A 64 10.08 7.37 -8.99
C GLU A 64 10.22 8.91 -9.05
N LEU A 65 9.84 9.64 -7.99
CA LEU A 65 10.07 11.09 -7.85
C LEU A 65 11.56 11.42 -8.01
N ALA A 66 12.44 10.53 -7.57
CA ALA A 66 13.89 10.73 -7.63
C ALA A 66 14.47 10.62 -9.06
N ALA A 67 13.78 9.94 -9.98
CA ALA A 67 14.33 9.65 -11.30
C ALA A 67 13.87 10.62 -12.40
N ASN A 68 12.56 10.94 -12.46
CA ASN A 68 11.97 11.64 -13.61
C ASN A 68 10.95 12.74 -13.25
N ALA A 69 10.72 13.02 -11.96
CA ALA A 69 9.81 14.08 -11.56
C ALA A 69 10.53 15.42 -11.39
N ARG A 70 9.85 16.51 -11.76
CA ARG A 70 10.32 17.88 -11.53
C ARG A 70 9.43 18.55 -10.50
N ARG A 71 10.04 19.30 -9.58
CA ARG A 71 9.31 20.18 -8.66
C ARG A 71 8.71 21.33 -9.45
N THR A 72 7.41 21.54 -9.35
CA THR A 72 6.67 22.60 -10.08
C THR A 72 6.24 23.76 -9.19
N GLY A 73 6.13 23.53 -7.88
CA GLY A 73 5.73 24.59 -6.97
C GLY A 73 5.56 24.13 -5.53
N SER A 74 4.89 24.98 -4.77
CA SER A 74 4.34 24.68 -3.44
C SER A 74 2.87 24.28 -3.57
N CYS A 75 2.39 23.44 -2.66
CA CYS A 75 1.00 23.04 -2.57
C CYS A 75 0.55 22.92 -1.11
N SER A 76 -0.75 22.85 -0.87
CA SER A 76 -1.32 22.65 0.47
C SER A 76 -2.65 21.92 0.39
N ALA A 77 -2.88 20.96 1.29
CA ALA A 77 -4.17 20.29 1.49
C ALA A 77 -4.23 19.67 2.89
N ALA A 78 -5.42 19.32 3.39
CA ALA A 78 -5.61 18.74 4.73
C ALA A 78 -4.99 19.54 5.89
N GLY A 79 -4.78 20.85 5.74
CA GLY A 79 -4.09 21.69 6.72
C GLY A 79 -2.56 21.57 6.73
N GLU A 80 -2.00 20.82 5.79
CA GLU A 80 -0.56 20.60 5.62
C GLU A 80 -0.02 21.35 4.40
N ASN A 81 1.27 21.70 4.45
CA ASN A 81 2.00 22.29 3.33
C ASN A 81 2.93 21.25 2.71
N GLY A 82 3.15 21.38 1.40
CA GLY A 82 4.01 20.48 0.66
C GLY A 82 4.60 21.10 -0.59
N SER A 83 5.29 20.25 -1.35
CA SER A 83 5.81 20.56 -2.67
C SER A 83 5.00 19.84 -3.73
N GLU A 84 4.69 20.54 -4.81
CA GLU A 84 4.10 19.95 -6.00
C GLU A 84 5.20 19.42 -6.91
N TRP A 85 5.01 18.20 -7.40
CA TRP A 85 5.89 17.53 -8.33
C TRP A 85 5.08 17.02 -9.51
N THR A 86 5.67 17.11 -10.71
CA THR A 86 5.06 16.61 -11.94
C THR A 86 6.00 15.66 -12.67
N ARG A 87 5.45 14.65 -13.32
CA ARG A 87 6.15 13.80 -14.28
C ARG A 87 5.28 13.54 -15.50
N GLU A 88 5.92 13.19 -16.61
CA GLU A 88 5.24 12.73 -17.82
C GLU A 88 5.43 11.22 -17.95
N GLU A 89 4.34 10.48 -18.11
CA GLU A 89 4.36 9.03 -18.29
C GLU A 89 3.26 8.63 -19.28
N GLY A 90 3.61 7.86 -20.33
CA GLY A 90 2.62 7.43 -21.32
C GLY A 90 1.94 8.57 -22.12
N GLY A 91 2.46 9.80 -22.06
CA GLY A 91 1.81 10.98 -22.63
C GLY A 91 0.81 11.66 -21.69
N GLU A 92 0.70 11.21 -20.44
CA GLU A 92 -0.10 11.82 -19.38
C GLU A 92 0.80 12.55 -18.37
N THR A 93 0.34 13.70 -17.91
CA THR A 93 0.98 14.43 -16.81
C THR A 93 0.47 13.87 -15.49
N HIS A 94 1.36 13.33 -14.67
CA HIS A 94 1.06 12.95 -13.30
C HIS A 94 1.50 14.08 -12.37
N VAL A 95 0.65 14.43 -11.41
CA VAL A 95 0.89 15.49 -10.42
C VAL A 95 0.72 14.93 -9.02
N VAL A 96 1.68 15.22 -8.13
CA VAL A 96 1.59 14.87 -6.71
C VAL A 96 1.92 16.07 -5.83
N CYS A 97 1.14 16.25 -4.77
CA CYS A 97 1.43 17.15 -3.68
C CYS A 97 1.87 16.32 -2.47
N ILE A 98 3.10 16.54 -1.99
CA ILE A 98 3.70 15.75 -0.91
C ILE A 98 4.33 16.66 0.16
N THR A 99 4.14 16.32 1.43
CA THR A 99 4.84 17.00 2.55
C THR A 99 6.32 16.62 2.59
N ASP A 100 7.13 17.40 3.29
CA ASP A 100 8.58 17.14 3.42
C ASP A 100 8.90 15.80 4.10
N ASP A 101 7.99 15.31 4.96
CA ASP A 101 8.08 14.01 5.63
C ASP A 101 7.40 12.85 4.86
N GLY A 102 6.94 13.11 3.64
CA GLY A 102 6.51 12.06 2.71
C GLY A 102 5.04 11.65 2.79
N ILE A 103 4.16 12.51 3.30
CA ILE A 103 2.71 12.30 3.26
C ILE A 103 2.17 12.82 1.92
N ILE A 104 1.55 11.95 1.13
CA ILE A 104 0.84 12.37 -0.09
C ILE A 104 -0.44 13.10 0.34
N LEU A 105 -0.53 14.37 -0.04
CA LEU A 105 -1.70 15.21 0.19
C LEU A 105 -2.70 15.11 -0.96
N ARG A 106 -2.20 14.99 -2.20
CA ARG A 106 -3.02 14.78 -3.40
C ARG A 106 -2.19 14.08 -4.48
N SER A 107 -2.81 13.19 -5.25
CA SER A 107 -2.27 12.63 -6.49
C SER A 107 -3.32 12.75 -7.60
N ALA A 108 -2.89 13.14 -8.79
CA ALA A 108 -3.73 13.26 -9.97
C ALA A 108 -2.98 12.79 -11.22
N VAL A 109 -3.74 12.27 -12.19
CA VAL A 109 -3.27 11.98 -13.55
C VAL A 109 -4.14 12.78 -14.51
N ALA A 110 -3.51 13.61 -15.33
CA ALA A 110 -4.16 14.69 -16.06
C ALA A 110 -5.06 15.51 -15.11
N ASP A 111 -6.38 15.55 -15.36
CA ASP A 111 -7.35 16.27 -14.53
C ASP A 111 -8.10 15.37 -13.53
N SER A 112 -7.74 14.08 -13.43
CA SER A 112 -8.42 13.11 -12.56
C SER A 112 -7.65 12.87 -11.27
N VAL A 113 -8.26 13.22 -10.14
CA VAL A 113 -7.68 12.99 -8.80
C VAL A 113 -7.84 11.52 -8.43
N SER A 114 -6.72 10.82 -8.29
CA SER A 114 -6.67 9.42 -7.86
C SER A 114 -6.59 9.28 -6.33
N TRP A 115 -6.05 10.29 -5.64
CA TRP A 115 -5.94 10.31 -4.19
C TRP A 115 -6.07 11.74 -3.64
N GLU A 116 -6.82 11.91 -2.55
CA GLU A 116 -6.88 13.16 -1.81
C GLU A 116 -6.94 12.89 -0.30
N THR A 117 -5.96 13.43 0.42
CA THR A 117 -5.94 13.42 1.88
C THR A 117 -6.83 14.53 2.39
N ILE A 118 -7.80 14.16 3.24
CA ILE A 118 -8.81 15.10 3.77
C ILE A 118 -8.47 15.61 5.18
N SER A 119 -7.64 14.89 5.92
CA SER A 119 -7.24 15.23 7.29
C SER A 119 -5.92 14.55 7.63
N VAL A 120 -5.07 15.25 8.38
CA VAL A 120 -3.82 14.73 8.94
C VAL A 120 -3.83 14.99 10.44
N GLN A 121 -3.49 13.96 11.21
CA GLN A 121 -3.27 14.08 12.66
C GLN A 121 -1.87 13.58 12.97
N ARG A 122 -1.07 14.46 13.59
CA ARG A 122 0.32 14.20 13.95
C ARG A 122 0.42 13.93 15.45
N GLY A 123 1.18 12.90 15.82
CA GLY A 123 1.43 12.54 17.22
C GLY A 123 2.02 11.14 17.37
N PRO A 124 2.42 10.76 18.59
CA PRO A 124 2.88 9.39 18.88
C PRO A 124 1.81 8.35 18.53
N GLN A 125 2.23 7.24 17.92
CA GLN A 125 1.37 6.10 17.60
C GLN A 125 1.81 4.87 18.40
N SER A 126 0.84 4.09 18.90
CA SER A 126 1.15 2.83 19.59
C SER A 126 1.77 1.84 18.60
N ALA A 127 2.82 1.14 19.02
CA ALA A 127 3.42 0.07 18.22
C ALA A 127 2.42 -1.05 17.90
N ASP A 128 1.41 -1.25 18.76
CA ASP A 128 0.38 -2.28 18.61
C ASP A 128 -0.51 -2.07 17.37
N LEU A 129 -0.60 -0.84 16.85
CA LEU A 129 -1.34 -0.55 15.61
C LEU A 129 -0.75 -1.31 14.41
N PHE A 130 0.56 -1.56 14.46
CA PHE A 130 1.32 -2.21 13.40
C PHE A 130 1.62 -3.69 13.70
N ALA A 131 1.05 -4.23 14.78
CA ALA A 131 1.19 -5.63 15.14
C ALA A 131 0.02 -6.45 14.60
N LEU A 132 0.28 -7.72 14.28
CA LEU A 132 -0.79 -8.68 14.02
C LEU A 132 -1.57 -8.96 15.32
N PRO A 133 -2.89 -9.21 15.24
CA PRO A 133 -3.67 -9.62 16.39
C PRO A 133 -3.09 -10.88 17.05
N ALA A 134 -3.13 -10.94 18.38
CA ALA A 134 -2.66 -12.11 19.12
C ALA A 134 -3.41 -13.38 18.68
N GLY A 135 -2.67 -14.46 18.43
CA GLY A 135 -3.23 -15.74 17.97
C GLY A 135 -3.65 -15.76 16.50
N ALA A 136 -3.34 -14.72 15.72
CA ALA A 136 -3.58 -14.72 14.27
C ALA A 136 -2.87 -15.89 13.58
N GLN A 137 -3.63 -16.64 12.78
CA GLN A 137 -3.06 -17.62 11.86
C GLN A 137 -2.77 -16.92 10.53
N VAL A 138 -1.49 -16.89 10.18
CA VAL A 138 -1.02 -16.28 8.93
C VAL A 138 -1.02 -17.35 7.84
N MET A 139 -1.77 -17.10 6.77
CA MET A 139 -1.71 -17.88 5.53
C MET A 139 -0.74 -17.18 4.57
N ASP A 140 0.32 -17.88 4.16
CA ASP A 140 1.27 -17.37 3.18
C ASP A 140 0.83 -17.77 1.76
N LEU A 141 0.27 -16.82 1.01
CA LEU A 141 -0.22 -17.08 -0.34
C LEU A 141 0.93 -17.20 -1.36
N GLY A 142 2.10 -16.64 -1.08
CA GLY A 142 3.29 -16.77 -1.93
C GLY A 142 3.83 -18.21 -1.93
N ASP A 143 3.91 -18.80 -0.73
CA ASP A 143 4.35 -20.19 -0.58
C ASP A 143 3.34 -21.18 -1.18
N MET A 144 2.03 -20.92 -1.05
CA MET A 144 0.99 -21.76 -1.64
C MET A 144 1.01 -21.73 -3.18
N GLY A 145 1.21 -20.56 -3.80
CA GLY A 145 1.28 -20.42 -5.25
C GLY A 145 2.47 -21.16 -5.85
N SER A 146 3.65 -21.03 -5.22
CA SER A 146 4.86 -21.72 -5.68
C SER A 146 4.75 -23.25 -5.51
N ALA A 147 4.14 -23.73 -4.43
CA ALA A 147 3.90 -25.16 -4.23
C ALA A 147 2.91 -25.75 -5.24
N MET A 148 1.84 -25.03 -5.58
CA MET A 148 0.86 -25.47 -6.60
C MET A 148 1.48 -25.49 -8.00
N GLN A 149 2.30 -24.51 -8.34
CA GLN A 149 3.01 -24.47 -9.61
C GLN A 149 3.96 -25.66 -9.75
N GLN A 150 4.76 -25.96 -8.72
CA GLN A 150 5.63 -27.14 -8.71
C GLN A 150 4.85 -28.46 -8.81
N ALA A 151 3.67 -28.55 -8.18
CA ALA A 151 2.83 -29.75 -8.27
C ALA A 151 2.26 -29.94 -9.68
N LEU A 152 1.83 -28.86 -10.34
CA LEU A 152 1.37 -28.88 -11.73
C LEU A 152 2.50 -29.26 -12.70
N GLU A 153 3.70 -28.72 -12.51
CA GLU A 153 4.88 -29.06 -13.32
C GLU A 153 5.24 -30.54 -13.21
N ARG A 154 5.18 -31.13 -12.00
CA ARG A 154 5.40 -32.56 -11.80
C ARG A 154 4.31 -33.41 -12.46
N ALA A 155 3.04 -33.03 -12.31
CA ALA A 155 1.92 -33.75 -12.92
C ALA A 155 1.97 -33.72 -14.46
N GLN A 156 2.42 -32.60 -15.05
CA GLN A 156 2.65 -32.49 -16.50
C GLN A 156 3.82 -33.36 -16.98
N ALA A 157 4.88 -33.50 -16.17
CA ALA A 157 6.01 -34.38 -16.48
C ALA A 157 5.63 -35.87 -16.39
N GLU A 158 4.68 -36.23 -15.53
CA GLU A 158 4.23 -37.62 -15.33
C GLU A 158 3.10 -38.03 -16.29
N GLY A 159 2.28 -37.09 -16.78
CA GLY A 159 1.16 -37.36 -17.69
C GLY A 159 1.50 -37.37 -19.19
N GLY A 160 2.78 -37.26 -19.56
CA GLY A 160 3.26 -37.16 -20.95
C GLY A 160 3.88 -38.43 -21.54
N GLN A 161 3.65 -39.62 -20.95
CA GLN A 161 4.10 -40.92 -21.47
C GLN A 161 2.94 -41.78 -21.98
#